data_AF-A0A977IE15-F1
#
_entry.id   AF-A0A977IE15-F1
#
_cell.length_a   1.000
_cell.length_b   1.000
_cell.length_c   1.000
_cell.angle_alpha   90.00
_cell.angle_beta   90.00
_cell.angle_gamma   90.00
#
_symmetry.space_group_name_H-M   'P 1'
#
loop_
_entity.id
_entity.type
_entity.pdbx_description
1 polymer ?
#
loop_
_entity_poly.entity_id
_entity_poly.type
_entity_poly.pdbx_seq_one_letter_code
_entity_poly.pdbx_strand_id
1 'polypeptide(L)'
;MQIISKAELERIESMVRVLEIVITIFKLLPIVIGILAGISLIFAALNFVEKNYAWAIVNLLLGVAGILFVVRVSRSNAPHFEQFPHAADQ
;
A
#
# COMPACT_ATOMS: atom_id res chain seq x y z
N MET A 1 25.26 -21.59 25.83
CA MET A 1 23.81 -21.38 25.99
C MET A 1 23.62 -19.97 26.54
N GLN A 2 23.45 -18.96 25.67
CA GLN A 2 23.27 -17.57 26.10
C GLN A 2 21.89 -17.43 26.73
N ILE A 3 21.85 -17.19 28.04
CA ILE A 3 20.62 -16.92 28.79
C ILE A 3 20.30 -15.45 28.50
N ILE A 4 19.43 -15.21 27.52
CA ILE A 4 18.88 -13.87 27.26
C ILE A 4 18.18 -13.43 28.55
N SER A 5 18.56 -12.26 29.07
CA SER A 5 17.96 -11.75 30.30
C SER A 5 16.48 -11.42 30.05
N LYS A 6 15.61 -11.63 31.06
CA LYS A 6 14.17 -11.30 30.92
C LYS A 6 13.94 -9.85 30.47
N ALA A 7 14.83 -8.93 30.87
CA ALA A 7 14.80 -7.54 30.47
C ALA A 7 15.08 -7.33 28.97
N GLU A 8 16.00 -8.10 28.38
CA GLU A 8 16.24 -8.07 26.92
C GLU A 8 15.06 -8.65 26.14
N LEU A 9 14.41 -9.70 26.68
CA LEU A 9 13.24 -10.32 26.06
C LEU A 9 12.04 -9.36 26.04
N GLU A 10 11.73 -8.69 27.16
CA GLU A 10 10.68 -7.66 27.23
C GLU A 10 10.96 -6.49 26.29
N ARG A 11 12.23 -6.08 26.16
CA ARG A 11 12.63 -4.99 25.26
C ARG A 11 12.43 -5.37 23.80
N ILE A 12 12.79 -6.59 23.41
CA ILE A 12 12.56 -7.11 22.06
C ILE A 12 11.05 -7.22 21.79
N GLU A 13 10.26 -7.72 22.74
CA GLU A 13 8.81 -7.84 22.59
C GLU A 13 8.14 -6.47 22.40
N SER A 14 8.54 -5.48 23.20
CA SER A 14 8.06 -4.10 23.05
C SER A 14 8.39 -3.52 21.67
N MET A 15 9.62 -3.72 21.19
CA MET A 15 10.04 -3.26 19.85
C MET A 15 9.27 -3.95 18.73
N VAL A 16 9.04 -5.26 18.83
CA VAL A 16 8.24 -6.03 17.86
C VAL A 16 6.80 -5.53 17.83
N ARG A 17 6.21 -5.26 19.00
CA ARG A 17 4.84 -4.75 19.10
C ARG A 17 4.69 -3.36 18.47
N VAL A 18 5.67 -2.48 18.64
CA VAL A 18 5.70 -1.17 17.95
C VAL A 18 5.83 -1.37 16.44
N LEU A 19 6.70 -2.28 15.99
CA LEU A 19 6.87 -2.56 14.57
C LEU A 19 5.57 -3.09 13.94
N GLU A 20 4.84 -3.93 14.65
CA GLU A 20 3.57 -4.49 14.19
C GLU A 20 2.49 -3.41 14.02
N ILE A 21 2.42 -2.44 14.94
CA ILE A 21 1.53 -1.28 14.82
C ILE A 21 1.90 -0.46 13.58
N VAL A 22 3.19 -0.19 13.41
CA VAL A 22 3.70 0.56 12.27
C VAL A 22 3.35 -0.14 10.95
N ILE A 23 3.61 -1.45 10.85
CA ILE A 23 3.27 -2.26 9.67
C ILE A 23 1.76 -2.26 9.40
N THR A 24 0.94 -2.34 10.45
CA THR A 24 -0.52 -2.30 10.32
C THR A 24 -1.00 -0.97 9.75
N ILE A 25 -0.42 0.15 10.19
CA ILE A 25 -0.70 1.48 9.61
C ILE A 25 -0.28 1.51 8.13
N PHE A 26 0.90 0.99 7.80
CA PHE A 26 1.38 0.94 6.42
C PHE A 26 0.47 0.10 5.50
N LYS A 27 -0.20 -0.93 6.02
CA LYS A 27 -1.18 -1.72 5.23
C LYS A 27 -2.44 -0.94 4.85
N LEU A 28 -2.82 0.09 5.60
CA LEU A 28 -3.97 0.94 5.31
C LEU A 28 -3.65 2.04 4.28
N LEU A 29 -2.38 2.41 4.13
CA LEU A 29 -1.97 3.49 3.22
C LEU A 29 -2.41 3.30 1.76
N PRO A 30 -2.29 2.10 1.14
CA PRO A 30 -2.75 1.90 -0.24
C PRO A 30 -4.26 2.16 -0.39
N ILE A 31 -5.06 1.81 0.62
CA ILE A 31 -6.51 2.04 0.59
C ILE A 31 -6.79 3.55 0.63
N VAL A 32 -6.16 4.26 1.57
CA VAL A 32 -6.33 5.72 1.71
C VAL A 32 -5.87 6.45 0.45
N ILE A 33 -4.70 6.09 -0.09
CA ILE A 33 -4.16 6.67 -1.32
C ILE A 33 -5.07 6.34 -2.52
N GLY A 34 -5.61 5.13 -2.59
CA GLY A 34 -6.57 4.75 -3.64
C GLY A 34 -7.86 5.58 -3.61
N ILE A 35 -8.39 5.86 -2.42
CA ILE A 35 -9.57 6.73 -2.26
C ILE A 35 -9.24 8.16 -2.71
N LEU A 36 -8.12 8.72 -2.26
CA LEU A 36 -7.68 10.07 -2.65
C LEU A 36 -7.43 10.17 -4.16
N ALA A 37 -6.89 9.12 -4.77
CA ALA A 37 -6.69 9.04 -6.21
C ALA A 37 -8.03 9.10 -6.96
N GLY A 38 -9.02 8.32 -6.51
CA GLY A 38 -10.37 8.35 -7.06
C GLY A 38 -11.04 9.72 -6.96
N ILE A 39 -10.96 10.37 -5.79
CA ILE A 39 -11.46 11.75 -5.59
C ILE A 39 -10.77 12.73 -6.54
N SER A 40 -9.45 12.61 -6.70
CA SER A 40 -8.67 13.46 -7.61
C SER A 40 -9.17 13.31 -9.04
N LEU A 41 -9.46 12.10 -9.51
CA LEU A 41 -10.02 11.89 -10.86
C LEU A 41 -11.41 12.51 -11.03
N ILE A 42 -12.27 12.47 -10.00
CA ILE A 42 -13.57 13.14 -10.03
C ILE A 42 -13.38 14.64 -10.16
N PHE A 43 -12.47 15.24 -9.38
CA PHE A 43 -12.16 16.66 -9.50
C PHE A 43 -11.54 17.01 -10.85
N ALA A 44 -10.74 16.12 -11.44
CA ALA A 44 -10.21 16.34 -12.78
C ALA A 44 -11.35 16.46 -13.81
N ALA A 45 -12.34 15.58 -13.75
CA ALA A 45 -13.52 15.61 -14.63
C ALA A 45 -14.34 16.89 -14.43
N LEU A 46 -14.59 17.29 -13.18
CA LEU A 46 -15.33 18.52 -12.86
C LEU A 46 -14.59 19.78 -13.36
N ASN A 47 -13.28 19.89 -13.10
CA ASN A 47 -12.47 21.01 -13.58
C ASN A 47 -12.41 21.06 -15.12
N PHE A 48 -12.46 19.92 -15.80
CA PHE A 48 -12.50 19.87 -17.25
C PHE A 48 -13.82 20.44 -17.80
N VAL A 49 -14.96 20.11 -17.17
CA VAL A 49 -16.28 20.68 -17.50
C VAL A 49 -16.31 22.18 -17.24
N GLU A 50 -15.69 22.64 -16.16
CA GLU A 50 -15.56 24.06 -15.80
C GLU A 50 -14.53 24.82 -16.65
N LYS A 51 -13.87 24.16 -17.61
CA LYS A 51 -12.78 24.70 -18.45
C LYS A 51 -11.56 25.19 -17.66
N ASN A 52 -11.43 24.74 -16.42
CA ASN A 52 -10.26 24.98 -15.57
C ASN A 52 -9.19 23.93 -15.86
N TYR A 53 -8.58 24.00 -17.04
CA TYR A 53 -7.68 22.96 -17.54
C TYR A 53 -6.43 22.78 -16.68
N ALA A 54 -5.91 23.85 -16.07
CA ALA A 54 -4.74 23.76 -15.20
C ALA A 54 -5.01 22.82 -14.02
N TRP A 55 -6.12 23.04 -13.30
CA TRP A 55 -6.50 22.19 -12.18
C TRP A 55 -7.00 20.81 -12.62
N ALA A 56 -7.61 20.70 -13.80
CA ALA A 56 -7.97 19.41 -14.37
C ALA A 56 -6.73 18.52 -14.58
N ILE A 57 -5.65 19.07 -15.15
CA ILE A 57 -4.40 18.35 -15.39
C ILE A 57 -3.74 17.94 -14.08
N VAL A 58 -3.64 18.85 -13.10
CA VAL A 58 -3.05 18.55 -11.79
C VAL A 58 -3.78 17.40 -11.11
N ASN A 59 -5.11 17.47 -11.04
CA ASN A 59 -5.93 16.43 -10.42
C ASN A 59 -5.88 15.10 -11.18
N LEU A 60 -5.79 15.15 -12.51
CA LEU A 60 -5.62 13.95 -13.34
C LEU A 60 -4.28 13.27 -13.05
N LEU A 61 -3.18 14.03 -13.02
CA LEU A 61 -1.85 13.51 -12.71
C LEU A 61 -1.79 12.91 -11.31
N LEU A 62 -2.37 13.58 -10.32
CA LEU A 62 -2.47 13.06 -8.95
C LEU A 62 -3.28 11.76 -8.89
N GLY A 63 -4.43 11.72 -9.56
CA GLY A 63 -5.26 10.53 -9.64
C GLY A 63 -4.54 9.34 -10.28
N VAL A 64 -3.88 9.56 -11.43
CA VAL A 64 -3.11 8.52 -12.13
C VAL A 64 -1.93 8.05 -11.27
N ALA A 65 -1.16 8.96 -10.68
CA ALA A 65 -0.03 8.61 -9.82
C ALA A 65 -0.48 7.78 -8.60
N GLY A 66 -1.59 8.17 -7.97
CA GLY A 66 -2.17 7.43 -6.85
C GLY A 66 -2.61 6.01 -7.24
N ILE A 67 -3.26 5.84 -8.39
CA ILE A 67 -3.62 4.51 -8.91
C ILE A 67 -2.37 3.67 -9.18
N LEU A 68 -1.36 4.23 -9.85
CA LEU A 68 -0.10 3.53 -10.13
C LEU A 68 0.61 3.08 -8.85
N PHE A 69 0.62 3.93 -7.83
CA PHE A 69 1.15 3.59 -6.51
C PHE A 69 0.42 2.39 -5.92
N VAL A 70 -0.92 2.41 -5.88
CA VAL A 70 -1.73 1.32 -5.34
C VAL A 70 -1.50 0.03 -6.10
N VAL A 71 -1.53 0.06 -7.44
CA VAL A 71 -1.26 -1.11 -8.28
C VAL A 71 0.13 -1.69 -8.03
N ARG A 72 1.16 -0.83 -7.93
CA ARG A 72 2.53 -1.26 -7.67
C ARG A 72 2.67 -1.93 -6.30
N VAL A 73 2.03 -1.36 -5.27
CA VAL A 73 2.05 -1.91 -3.91
C VAL A 73 1.27 -3.22 -3.83
N SER A 74 0.07 -3.29 -4.41
CA SER A 74 -0.74 -4.51 -4.46
C SER A 74 -0.04 -5.65 -5.21
N ARG A 75 0.66 -5.36 -6.32
CA ARG A 75 1.47 -6.36 -7.04
C ARG A 75 2.69 -6.83 -6.26
N SER A 76 3.31 -5.96 -5.46
CA SER A 76 4.46 -6.34 -4.64
C SER A 76 4.08 -7.29 -3.50
N ASN A 77 2.81 -7.28 -3.10
CA ASN A 77 2.26 -8.14 -2.07
C ASN A 77 1.54 -9.38 -2.64
N ALA A 78 1.59 -9.61 -3.96
CA ALA A 78 1.03 -10.82 -4.55
C ALA A 78 1.91 -12.03 -4.17
N PRO A 79 1.37 -13.02 -3.42
CA PRO A 79 2.13 -14.22 -3.07
C PRO A 79 2.50 -14.98 -4.35
N HIS A 80 3.79 -15.28 -4.52
CA HIS A 80 4.36 -16.12 -5.60
C HIS A 80 3.94 -17.60 -5.50
N PHE A 81 2.70 -17.90 -5.11
CA PHE A 81 2.21 -19.26 -4.86
C PHE A 81 1.21 -19.73 -5.93
N GLU A 82 1.58 -19.67 -7.21
CA GLU A 82 0.92 -20.45 -8.27
C GLU A 82 1.90 -21.00 -9.32
N GLN A 83 3.10 -21.42 -8.88
CA GLN A 83 4.01 -22.23 -9.69
C GLN A 83 4.36 -23.53 -8.97
N PHE A 84 3.37 -24.42 -8.86
CA PHE A 84 3.63 -25.86 -8.84
C PHE A 84 2.80 -26.55 -9.93
N PRO A 85 3.15 -26.38 -11.23
CA PRO A 85 2.87 -27.44 -12.19
C PRO A 85 3.87 -28.58 -11.93
N HIS A 86 3.36 -29.82 -11.87
CA HIS A 86 4.10 -31.08 -11.73
C HIS A 86 4.32 -31.61 -10.30
N ALA A 87 3.26 -32.20 -9.74
CA ALA A 87 3.34 -33.38 -8.86
C ALA A 87 1.94 -34.02 -8.77
N ALA A 88 1.34 -34.33 -9.92
CA ALA A 88 0.27 -35.31 -10.00
C ALA A 88 0.89 -36.47 -10.78
N ASP A 89 1.66 -37.23 -10.02
CA ASP A 89 2.49 -38.32 -10.48
C ASP A 89 1.64 -39.42 -11.13
N GLN A 90 2.18 -39.88 -12.26
CA GLN A 90 1.90 -41.17 -12.88
C GLN A 90 2.43 -42.30 -12.00
#